data_AF-A0A9W3BE70-F1
#
_entry.id   AF-A0A9W3BE70-F1
#
_cell.length_a   1.000
_cell.length_b   1.000
_cell.length_c   1.000
_cell.angle_alpha   90.00
_cell.angle_beta   90.00
_cell.angle_gamma   90.00
#
_symmetry.space_group_name_H-M   'P 1'
#
loop_
_entity.id
_entity.type
_entity.pdbx_description
1 polymer ?
#
loop_
_entity_poly.entity_id
_entity_poly.type
_entity_poly.pdbx_seq_one_letter_code
_entity_poly.pdbx_strand_id
1 'polypeptide(L)'
;MPLSVKDYTWEETDSLLWITIPLKGVNAKKVDIFSSEEYLKVNYPPYFFECLLAAPVEDCRGCAQIGDGVIIFKLIKKCPGFWKNLHSSDSNNKEVMKNKRDEALLKYQKRLEDEANEKNDIKREHGKTAVNEMLKIEQLERDRIAKIKDEERKKATEALEKWKEEQRSLAEKEKEKLLAENKSKTQHSKRKKPGSIFESEPKGKSGIVRESGNITVKHTPRVFPTPTRESQAEQEETWLKKQAEARNAIQLSLDNDLSEKEKNPQWLLDKGNSYFSSGDFQSAINAYTCAIHLAPKLPTLYSNRGACHLKLNNLFKCIEDCSKALDLMYPPVQQNASSRARALVRRGTAFCMLEMYIEGLKDYEAALLIDPKNEAIQSDAQRIRKKLSPSQTSYYRQQGQQSGFDLGTIGIVDGLFVDTYRC
;
A
#
# COMPACT_ATOMS: atom_id res chain seq x y z
N MET A 1 -23.50 38.74 -21.23
CA MET A 1 -22.51 39.40 -20.34
C MET A 1 -22.96 39.17 -18.91
N PRO A 2 -22.08 38.73 -17.99
CA PRO A 2 -22.46 38.55 -16.60
C PRO A 2 -22.80 39.90 -15.95
N LEU A 3 -23.78 39.89 -15.05
CA LEU A 3 -24.25 41.07 -14.34
C LEU A 3 -23.37 41.33 -13.12
N SER A 4 -22.71 42.49 -13.08
CA SER A 4 -21.88 42.89 -11.95
C SER A 4 -22.73 43.15 -10.71
N VAL A 5 -22.36 42.51 -9.60
CA VAL A 5 -23.03 42.59 -8.31
C VAL A 5 -22.46 43.78 -7.54
N LYS A 6 -23.31 44.72 -7.13
CA LYS A 6 -22.90 45.93 -6.38
C LYS A 6 -23.53 46.02 -4.98
N ASP A 7 -24.49 45.15 -4.70
CA ASP A 7 -25.29 45.08 -3.48
C ASP A 7 -24.63 44.21 -2.39
N TYR A 8 -23.31 44.31 -2.25
CA TYR A 8 -22.55 43.62 -1.21
C TYR A 8 -22.37 44.53 0.02
N THR A 9 -22.28 43.92 1.20
CA THR A 9 -21.93 44.60 2.44
C THR A 9 -20.62 44.04 2.96
N TRP A 10 -19.86 44.86 3.69
CA TRP A 10 -18.62 44.41 4.30
C TRP A 10 -18.46 45.04 5.68
N GLU A 11 -17.88 44.28 6.59
CA GLU A 11 -17.61 44.68 7.96
C GLU A 11 -16.16 44.33 8.27
N GLU A 12 -15.51 45.13 9.12
CA GLU A 12 -14.13 44.88 9.49
C GLU A 12 -13.87 45.05 10.98
N THR A 13 -12.87 44.32 11.43
CA THR A 13 -12.16 44.57 12.68
C THR A 13 -10.68 44.83 12.35
N ASP A 14 -9.87 45.03 13.39
CA ASP A 14 -8.43 45.24 13.24
C ASP A 14 -7.74 44.08 12.50
N SER A 15 -8.21 42.84 12.70
CA SER A 15 -7.59 41.63 12.15
C SER A 15 -8.47 40.83 11.18
N LEU A 16 -9.80 40.95 11.25
CA LEU A 16 -10.73 40.20 10.40
C LEU A 16 -11.52 41.11 9.46
N LEU A 17 -11.85 40.56 8.31
CA LEU A 17 -12.67 41.19 7.28
C LEU A 17 -13.82 40.23 6.91
N TRP A 18 -15.05 40.72 7.01
CA TRP A 18 -16.25 40.02 6.58
C TRP A 18 -16.80 40.66 5.32
N ILE A 19 -17.02 39.87 4.27
CA ILE A 19 -17.65 40.34 3.02
C ILE A 19 -18.88 39.47 2.76
N THR A 20 -20.03 40.12 2.63
CA THR A 20 -21.34 39.48 2.53
C THR A 20 -21.93 39.79 1.15
N ILE A 21 -22.17 38.74 0.36
CA ILE A 21 -22.64 38.84 -1.03
C ILE A 21 -23.96 38.08 -1.21
N PRO A 22 -25.05 38.73 -1.64
CA PRO A 22 -26.35 38.07 -1.82
C PRO A 22 -26.37 37.19 -3.08
N LEU A 23 -26.80 35.93 -2.96
CA LEU A 23 -26.86 34.94 -4.06
C LEU A 23 -28.09 35.04 -4.96
N LYS A 24 -29.05 35.92 -4.65
CA LYS A 24 -30.26 36.20 -5.48
C LYS A 24 -31.00 34.93 -5.94
N GLY A 25 -31.06 33.91 -5.08
CA GLY A 25 -31.75 32.64 -5.35
C GLY A 25 -30.95 31.62 -6.16
N VAL A 26 -29.66 31.83 -6.42
CA VAL A 26 -28.79 30.84 -7.07
C VAL A 26 -28.39 29.74 -6.08
N ASN A 27 -28.45 28.49 -6.53
CA ASN A 27 -28.07 27.32 -5.74
C ASN A 27 -26.55 27.29 -5.50
N ALA A 28 -26.13 26.97 -4.27
CA ALA A 28 -24.73 26.88 -3.84
C ALA A 28 -23.84 26.05 -4.78
N LYS A 29 -24.37 24.96 -5.36
CA LYS A 29 -23.64 24.09 -6.30
C LYS A 29 -23.21 24.77 -7.61
N LYS A 30 -23.82 25.90 -7.97
CA LYS A 30 -23.52 26.67 -9.19
C LYS A 30 -22.63 27.90 -8.91
N VAL A 31 -22.17 28.06 -7.68
CA VAL A 31 -21.31 29.17 -7.26
C VAL A 31 -19.86 28.73 -7.38
N ASP A 32 -19.09 29.50 -8.14
CA ASP A 32 -17.64 29.35 -8.29
C ASP A 32 -16.97 30.49 -7.50
N ILE A 33 -16.22 30.13 -6.46
CA ILE A 33 -15.54 31.06 -5.55
C ILE A 33 -14.04 30.94 -5.77
N PHE A 34 -13.39 32.06 -5.99
CA PHE A 34 -11.95 32.18 -6.05
C PHE A 34 -11.48 33.26 -5.06
N SER A 35 -10.57 32.88 -4.17
CA SER A 35 -9.93 33.76 -3.21
C SER A 35 -8.43 33.75 -3.43
N SER A 36 -7.81 34.91 -3.25
CA SER A 36 -6.37 35.10 -3.25
C SER A 36 -6.02 36.23 -2.28
N GLU A 37 -4.72 36.50 -2.09
CA GLU A 37 -4.25 37.50 -1.13
C GLU A 37 -4.81 38.91 -1.40
N GLU A 38 -4.91 39.32 -2.67
CA GLU A 38 -5.34 40.68 -3.05
C GLU A 38 -6.59 40.68 -3.94
N TYR A 39 -7.12 39.51 -4.29
CA TYR A 39 -8.16 39.37 -5.32
C TYR A 39 -9.24 38.39 -4.90
N LEU A 40 -10.49 38.83 -4.97
CA LEU A 40 -11.68 38.02 -4.73
C LEU A 40 -12.55 37.98 -6.00
N LYS A 41 -12.97 36.78 -6.38
CA LYS A 41 -13.89 36.56 -7.49
C LYS A 41 -14.97 35.56 -7.08
N VAL A 42 -16.22 35.92 -7.39
CA VAL A 42 -17.35 35.01 -7.23
C VAL A 42 -18.18 35.03 -8.51
N ASN A 43 -18.39 33.86 -9.08
CA ASN A 43 -19.20 33.69 -10.28
C ASN A 43 -20.40 32.80 -9.95
N TYR A 44 -21.61 33.34 -10.12
CA TYR A 44 -22.86 32.62 -9.91
C TYR A 44 -23.86 33.05 -10.98
N PRO A 45 -23.88 32.37 -12.15
CA PRO A 45 -24.58 32.85 -13.34
C PRO A 45 -26.07 33.18 -13.09
N PRO A 46 -26.57 34.33 -13.59
CA PRO A 46 -25.92 35.29 -14.50
C PRO A 46 -25.03 36.35 -13.81
N TYR A 47 -24.80 36.27 -12.50
CA TYR A 47 -24.13 37.29 -11.72
C TYR A 47 -22.62 37.03 -11.57
N PHE A 48 -21.87 38.12 -11.40
CA PHE A 48 -20.43 38.10 -11.22
C PHE A 48 -20.01 39.20 -10.24
N PHE A 49 -19.17 38.82 -9.28
CA PHE A 49 -18.55 39.73 -8.33
C PHE A 49 -17.03 39.63 -8.48
N GLU A 50 -16.39 40.79 -8.48
CA GLU A 50 -14.94 40.93 -8.54
C GLU A 50 -14.52 42.09 -7.64
N CYS A 51 -13.50 41.85 -6.82
CA CYS A 51 -12.98 42.83 -5.89
C CYS A 51 -11.46 42.71 -5.80
N LEU A 52 -10.75 43.82 -6.00
CA LEU A 52 -9.36 43.95 -5.57
C LEU A 52 -9.35 44.53 -4.16
N LEU A 53 -8.83 43.76 -3.22
CA LEU A 53 -8.76 44.15 -1.82
C LEU A 53 -7.76 45.31 -1.65
N ALA A 54 -8.05 46.23 -0.73
CA ALA A 54 -7.20 47.39 -0.46
C ALA A 54 -5.81 47.01 0.11
N ALA A 55 -5.71 45.87 0.79
CA ALA A 55 -4.47 45.34 1.34
C ALA A 55 -4.49 43.80 1.31
N PRO A 56 -3.32 43.13 1.36
CA PRO A 56 -3.24 41.68 1.29
C PRO A 56 -3.86 41.00 2.51
N VAL A 57 -4.55 39.92 2.22
CA VAL A 57 -5.21 38.99 3.15
C VAL A 57 -4.46 37.66 3.14
N GLU A 58 -4.51 36.94 4.26
CA GLU A 58 -3.99 35.59 4.33
C GLU A 58 -4.96 34.58 3.69
N ASP A 59 -4.50 34.01 2.58
CA ASP A 59 -5.28 33.09 1.76
C ASP A 59 -5.63 31.79 2.50
N CYS A 60 -4.64 31.19 3.17
CA CYS A 60 -4.74 29.82 3.73
C CYS A 60 -5.68 29.70 4.95
N ARG A 61 -6.00 30.83 5.59
CA ARG A 61 -6.82 30.90 6.81
C ARG A 61 -8.18 31.54 6.58
N GLY A 62 -8.44 32.06 5.38
CA GLY A 62 -9.76 32.55 4.99
C GLY A 62 -10.76 31.41 4.83
N CYS A 63 -12.03 31.67 5.13
CA CYS A 63 -13.12 30.75 4.79
C CYS A 63 -14.27 31.48 4.12
N ALA A 64 -14.91 30.81 3.17
CA ALA A 64 -16.13 31.28 2.51
C ALA A 64 -17.28 30.35 2.90
N GLN A 65 -18.32 30.89 3.51
CA GLN A 65 -19.50 30.14 3.92
C GLN A 65 -20.65 30.51 3.00
N ILE A 66 -21.30 29.52 2.39
CA ILE A 66 -22.49 29.72 1.57
C ILE A 66 -23.70 29.21 2.35
N GLY A 67 -24.60 30.11 2.74
CA GLY A 67 -25.80 29.78 3.53
C GLY A 67 -26.87 30.87 3.40
N ASP A 68 -28.14 30.52 3.59
CA ASP A 68 -29.26 31.48 3.65
C ASP A 68 -29.40 32.41 2.44
N GLY A 69 -28.96 31.94 1.25
CA GLY A 69 -28.98 32.76 0.04
C GLY A 69 -27.93 33.88 0.03
N VAL A 70 -26.86 33.75 0.83
CA VAL A 70 -25.76 34.70 0.97
C VAL A 70 -24.42 33.96 1.00
N ILE A 71 -23.37 34.59 0.49
CA ILE A 71 -21.97 34.17 0.67
C ILE A 71 -21.34 35.09 1.71
N ILE A 72 -20.75 34.50 2.74
CA ILE A 72 -20.01 35.22 3.77
C ILE A 72 -18.55 34.80 3.67
N PHE A 73 -17.69 35.73 3.26
CA PHE A 73 -16.24 35.58 3.36
C PHE A 73 -15.79 36.04 4.72
N LYS A 74 -15.00 35.21 5.41
CA LYS A 74 -14.27 35.55 6.62
C LYS A 74 -12.78 35.48 6.30
N LEU A 75 -12.20 36.65 6.11
CA LEU A 75 -10.83 36.86 5.65
C LEU A 75 -9.96 37.40 6.81
N ILE A 76 -8.70 36.99 6.87
CA ILE A 76 -7.74 37.46 7.89
C ILE A 76 -6.77 38.46 7.25
N LYS A 77 -6.70 39.67 7.79
CA LYS A 77 -5.78 40.70 7.28
C LYS A 77 -4.33 40.31 7.60
N LYS A 78 -3.44 40.42 6.61
CA LYS A 78 -2.00 40.17 6.80
C LYS A 78 -1.34 41.27 7.65
N CYS A 79 -1.79 42.51 7.46
CA CYS A 79 -1.41 43.65 8.27
C CYS A 79 -2.65 44.14 9.04
N PRO A 80 -2.63 44.12 10.38
CA PRO A 80 -3.75 44.62 11.18
C PRO A 80 -3.92 46.13 10.96
N GLY A 81 -5.18 46.56 10.85
CA GLY A 81 -5.55 47.96 10.65
C GLY A 81 -6.89 48.13 9.95
N PHE A 82 -7.56 49.26 10.21
CA PHE A 82 -8.83 49.62 9.59
C PHE A 82 -8.63 50.08 8.14
N TRP A 83 -9.48 49.58 7.23
CA TRP A 83 -9.47 49.92 5.83
C TRP A 83 -10.49 51.04 5.57
N LYS A 84 -10.07 52.14 4.95
CA LYS A 84 -11.00 53.23 4.62
C LYS A 84 -12.00 52.82 3.52
N ASN A 85 -11.55 51.96 2.60
CA ASN A 85 -12.33 51.41 1.51
C ASN A 85 -11.97 49.93 1.37
N LEU A 86 -12.94 49.09 0.96
CA LEU A 86 -12.69 47.68 0.62
C LEU A 86 -11.82 47.54 -0.64
N HIS A 87 -12.05 48.42 -1.61
CA HIS A 87 -11.34 48.44 -2.89
C HIS A 87 -10.03 49.21 -2.80
N SER A 88 -9.01 48.69 -3.49
CA SER A 88 -7.79 49.46 -3.77
C SER A 88 -8.10 50.69 -4.66
N SER A 89 -7.31 51.77 -4.51
CA SER A 89 -7.38 52.96 -5.37
C SER A 89 -7.26 52.65 -6.85
N ASP A 90 -6.62 51.53 -7.17
CA ASP A 90 -6.28 51.12 -8.53
C ASP A 90 -7.43 50.36 -9.21
N SER A 91 -8.54 50.12 -8.51
CA SER A 91 -9.71 49.38 -9.00
C SER A 91 -10.36 50.02 -10.24
N ASN A 92 -10.18 51.33 -10.43
CA ASN A 92 -10.74 52.06 -11.58
C ASN A 92 -9.96 51.85 -12.90
N ASN A 93 -8.73 51.31 -12.84
CA ASN A 93 -7.90 51.10 -14.03
C ASN A 93 -8.00 49.64 -14.52
N LYS A 94 -8.60 49.46 -15.70
CA LYS A 94 -8.86 48.15 -16.32
C LYS A 94 -7.59 47.33 -16.57
N GLU A 95 -6.46 47.97 -16.90
CA GLU A 95 -5.19 47.28 -17.15
C GLU A 95 -4.57 46.76 -15.85
N VAL A 96 -4.63 47.54 -14.78
CA VAL A 96 -4.12 47.14 -13.46
C VAL A 96 -4.95 45.99 -12.89
N MET A 97 -6.28 46.05 -13.02
CA MET A 97 -7.19 44.95 -12.66
C MET A 97 -6.83 43.66 -13.38
N LYS A 98 -6.52 43.72 -14.68
CA LYS A 98 -6.14 42.55 -15.47
C LYS A 98 -4.82 41.96 -15.00
N ASN A 99 -3.78 42.80 -14.84
CA ASN A 99 -2.46 42.33 -14.41
C ASN A 99 -2.51 41.70 -13.00
N LYS A 100 -3.24 42.31 -12.07
CA LYS A 100 -3.43 41.77 -10.72
C LYS A 100 -4.22 40.46 -10.71
N ARG A 101 -5.23 40.33 -11.56
CA ARG A 101 -5.95 39.06 -11.76
C ARG A 101 -5.01 37.97 -12.28
N ASP A 102 -4.23 38.27 -13.32
CA ASP A 102 -3.32 37.30 -13.92
C ASP A 102 -2.20 36.88 -12.93
N GLU A 103 -1.69 37.83 -12.14
CA GLU A 103 -0.73 37.55 -11.06
C GLU A 103 -1.32 36.65 -9.96
N ALA A 104 -2.55 36.94 -9.51
CA ALA A 104 -3.24 36.15 -8.49
C ALA A 104 -3.50 34.71 -8.98
N LEU A 105 -3.94 34.55 -10.23
CA LEU A 105 -4.16 33.23 -10.83
C LEU A 105 -2.85 32.44 -10.96
N LEU A 106 -1.76 33.09 -11.38
CA LEU A 106 -0.46 32.43 -11.52
C LEU A 106 0.09 31.97 -10.16
N LYS A 107 -0.01 32.81 -9.12
CA LYS A 107 0.40 32.43 -7.75
C LYS A 107 -0.42 31.25 -7.24
N TYR A 108 -1.73 31.25 -7.49
CA TYR A 108 -2.61 30.16 -7.10
C TYR A 108 -2.25 28.85 -7.80
N GLN A 109 -2.04 28.87 -9.12
CA GLN A 109 -1.62 27.69 -9.89
C GLN A 109 -0.30 27.14 -9.39
N LYS A 110 0.70 28.01 -9.17
CA LYS A 110 2.00 27.62 -8.65
C LYS A 110 1.89 26.95 -7.27
N ARG A 111 1.04 27.47 -6.39
CA ARG A 111 0.81 26.87 -5.07
C ARG A 111 0.19 25.47 -5.18
N LEU A 112 -0.79 25.28 -6.07
CA LEU A 112 -1.37 23.96 -6.32
C LEU A 112 -0.33 22.97 -6.85
N GLU A 113 0.58 23.41 -7.73
CA GLU A 113 1.69 22.59 -8.21
C GLU A 113 2.67 22.24 -7.09
N ASP A 114 3.06 23.22 -6.26
CA ASP A 114 3.96 23.01 -5.13
C ASP A 114 3.35 22.03 -4.11
N GLU A 115 2.06 22.14 -3.77
CA GLU A 115 1.36 21.19 -2.89
C GLU A 115 1.27 19.78 -3.49
N ALA A 116 1.08 19.66 -4.81
CA ALA A 116 1.06 18.38 -5.50
C ALA A 116 2.44 17.72 -5.48
N ASN A 117 3.50 18.52 -5.72
CA ASN A 117 4.89 18.07 -5.66
C ASN A 117 5.26 17.63 -4.24
N GLU A 118 4.90 18.39 -3.21
CA GLU A 118 5.14 18.03 -1.81
C GLU A 118 4.44 16.71 -1.44
N LYS A 119 3.18 16.52 -1.84
CA LYS A 119 2.46 15.25 -1.63
C LYS A 119 3.15 14.07 -2.33
N ASN A 120 3.66 14.30 -3.54
CA ASN A 120 4.41 13.28 -4.28
C ASN A 120 5.73 12.93 -3.60
N ASP A 121 6.44 13.93 -3.08
CA ASP A 121 7.69 13.74 -2.34
C ASP A 121 7.46 13.00 -1.03
N ILE A 122 6.45 13.38 -0.24
CA ILE A 122 6.04 12.68 0.98
C ILE A 122 5.72 11.22 0.66
N LYS A 123 4.95 10.95 -0.40
CA LYS A 123 4.62 9.58 -0.83
C LYS A 123 5.87 8.79 -1.24
N ARG A 124 6.82 9.43 -1.93
CA ARG A 124 8.09 8.82 -2.34
C ARG A 124 8.95 8.47 -1.13
N GLU A 125 9.08 9.36 -0.16
CA GLU A 125 9.86 9.14 1.06
C GLU A 125 9.24 8.07 1.97
N HIS A 126 7.90 8.07 2.11
CA HIS A 126 7.20 6.98 2.79
C HIS A 126 7.44 5.63 2.09
N GLY A 127 7.40 5.60 0.76
CA GLY A 127 7.72 4.40 -0.02
C GLY A 127 9.14 3.89 0.22
N LYS A 128 10.14 4.79 0.20
CA LYS A 128 11.54 4.43 0.49
C LYS A 128 11.72 3.89 1.90
N THR A 129 11.13 4.54 2.90
CA THR A 129 11.21 4.13 4.30
C THR A 129 10.62 2.73 4.48
N ALA A 130 9.44 2.47 3.91
CA ALA A 130 8.78 1.17 3.97
C ALA A 130 9.62 0.06 3.32
N VAL A 131 10.23 0.31 2.16
CA VAL A 131 11.12 -0.66 1.48
C VAL A 131 12.35 -0.96 2.34
N ASN A 132 12.97 0.07 2.94
CA ASN A 132 14.13 -0.12 3.81
C ASN A 132 13.79 -0.93 5.07
N GLU A 133 12.62 -0.73 5.67
CA GLU A 133 12.16 -1.54 6.80
C GLU A 133 11.90 -2.99 6.39
N MET A 134 11.27 -3.21 5.23
CA MET A 134 11.06 -4.55 4.69
C MET A 134 12.38 -5.29 4.46
N LEU A 135 13.38 -4.63 3.87
CA LEU A 135 14.70 -5.20 3.66
C LEU A 135 15.38 -5.58 4.98
N LYS A 136 15.24 -4.76 6.04
CA LYS A 136 15.77 -5.10 7.37
C LYS A 136 15.12 -6.36 7.94
N ILE A 137 13.80 -6.49 7.82
CA ILE A 137 13.07 -7.67 8.30
C ILE A 137 13.52 -8.92 7.52
N GLU A 138 13.62 -8.82 6.19
CA GLU A 138 14.06 -9.93 5.35
C GLU A 138 15.51 -10.35 5.65
N GLN A 139 16.40 -9.38 5.89
CA GLN A 139 17.79 -9.64 6.29
C GLN A 139 17.85 -10.42 7.61
N LEU A 140 17.08 -9.98 8.62
CA LEU A 140 17.02 -10.65 9.92
C LEU A 140 16.51 -12.09 9.80
N GLU A 141 15.50 -12.33 8.96
CA GLU A 141 14.97 -13.68 8.75
C GLU A 141 15.96 -14.56 7.97
N ARG A 142 16.67 -14.02 6.97
CA ARG A 142 17.74 -14.75 6.26
C ARG A 142 18.87 -15.15 7.21
N ASP A 143 19.30 -14.25 8.09
CA ASP A 143 20.33 -14.53 9.09
C ASP A 143 19.87 -15.59 10.10
N ARG A 144 18.59 -15.55 10.51
CA ARG A 144 17.99 -16.57 11.36
C ARG A 144 17.97 -17.94 10.70
N ILE A 145 17.53 -18.03 9.44
CA ILE A 145 17.52 -19.28 8.67
C ILE A 145 18.93 -19.81 8.47
N ALA A 146 19.91 -18.95 8.21
CA ALA A 146 21.32 -19.33 8.08
C ALA A 146 21.84 -19.96 9.37
N LYS A 147 21.57 -19.34 10.54
CA LYS A 147 21.94 -19.89 11.85
C LYS A 147 21.34 -21.27 12.09
N ILE A 148 20.04 -21.44 11.80
CA ILE A 148 19.36 -22.74 11.94
C ILE A 148 20.01 -23.79 11.04
N LYS A 149 20.27 -23.46 9.76
CA LYS A 149 20.94 -24.37 8.81
C LYS A 149 22.33 -24.78 9.28
N ASP A 150 23.10 -23.85 9.83
CA ASP A 150 24.46 -24.13 10.32
C ASP A 150 24.43 -24.99 11.60
N GLU A 151 23.46 -24.78 12.49
CA GLU A 151 23.23 -25.63 13.66
C GLU A 151 22.82 -27.06 13.27
N GLU A 152 21.90 -27.21 12.32
CA GLU A 152 21.49 -28.52 11.80
C GLU A 152 22.64 -29.22 11.10
N ARG A 153 23.43 -28.51 10.29
CA ARG A 153 24.64 -29.05 9.66
C ARG A 153 25.63 -29.54 10.71
N LYS A 154 25.90 -28.77 11.75
CA LYS A 154 26.80 -29.18 12.85
C LYS A 154 26.30 -30.44 13.56
N LYS A 155 25.01 -30.49 13.93
CA LYS A 155 24.41 -31.68 14.54
C LYS A 155 24.50 -32.90 13.63
N ALA A 156 24.25 -32.73 12.33
CA ALA A 156 24.37 -33.82 11.36
C ALA A 156 25.82 -34.30 11.21
N THR A 157 26.80 -33.39 11.19
CA THR A 157 28.22 -33.76 11.14
C THR A 157 28.66 -34.50 12.40
N GLU A 158 28.25 -34.04 13.58
CA GLU A 158 28.56 -34.70 14.86
C GLU A 158 27.92 -36.09 14.96
N ALA A 159 26.67 -36.24 14.50
CA ALA A 159 26.00 -37.54 14.45
C ALA A 159 26.71 -38.51 13.49
N LEU A 160 27.17 -38.03 12.34
CA LEU A 160 27.93 -38.82 11.38
C LEU A 160 29.29 -39.25 11.94
N GLU A 161 29.98 -38.38 12.69
CA GLU A 161 31.23 -38.72 13.37
C GLU A 161 31.03 -39.78 14.45
N LYS A 162 30.02 -39.63 15.30
CA LYS A 162 29.67 -40.64 16.31
C LYS A 162 29.35 -41.99 15.69
N TRP A 163 28.54 -42.00 14.63
CA TRP A 163 28.25 -43.24 13.90
C TRP A 163 29.52 -43.89 13.34
N LYS A 164 30.45 -43.11 12.75
CA LYS A 164 31.74 -43.63 12.27
C LYS A 164 32.61 -44.21 13.40
N GLU A 165 32.58 -43.62 14.60
CA GLU A 165 33.29 -44.14 15.77
C GLU A 165 32.67 -45.45 16.28
N GLU A 166 31.34 -45.51 16.36
CA GLU A 166 30.62 -46.72 16.72
C GLU A 166 30.94 -47.87 15.75
N GLN A 167 30.92 -47.61 14.45
CA GLN A 167 31.29 -48.60 13.43
C GLN A 167 32.74 -49.08 13.60
N ARG A 168 33.69 -48.17 13.87
CA ARG A 168 35.09 -48.55 14.15
C ARG A 168 35.18 -49.41 15.41
N SER A 169 34.47 -49.06 16.47
CA SER A 169 34.48 -49.84 17.73
C SER A 169 33.87 -51.23 17.57
N LEU A 170 32.81 -51.37 16.75
CA LEU A 170 32.18 -52.64 16.42
C LEU A 170 33.14 -53.53 15.63
N ALA A 171 33.81 -52.96 14.62
CA ALA A 171 34.82 -53.67 13.84
C ALA A 171 36.02 -54.12 14.69
N GLU A 172 36.47 -53.31 15.65
CA GLU A 172 37.52 -53.70 16.60
C GLU A 172 37.07 -54.84 17.52
N LYS A 173 35.86 -54.76 18.10
CA LYS A 173 35.29 -55.85 18.92
C LYS A 173 35.13 -57.15 18.13
N GLU A 174 34.70 -57.07 16.88
CA GLU A 174 34.57 -58.23 15.99
C GLU A 174 35.94 -58.84 15.67
N LYS A 175 36.95 -57.99 15.39
CA LYS A 175 38.34 -58.41 15.21
C LYS A 175 38.90 -59.10 16.45
N GLU A 176 38.63 -58.57 17.65
CA GLU A 176 39.03 -59.20 18.93
C GLU A 176 38.35 -60.56 19.14
N LYS A 177 37.04 -60.67 18.84
CA LYS A 177 36.32 -61.95 18.90
C LYS A 177 36.93 -62.98 17.96
N LEU A 178 37.23 -62.61 16.72
CA LEU A 178 37.88 -63.49 15.73
C LEU A 178 39.28 -63.91 16.19
N LEU A 179 40.05 -63.02 16.82
CA LEU A 179 41.35 -63.33 17.42
C LEU A 179 41.22 -64.29 18.62
N ALA A 180 40.18 -64.14 19.45
CA ALA A 180 39.89 -65.03 20.57
C ALA A 180 39.42 -66.42 20.11
N GLU A 181 38.54 -66.50 19.11
CA GLU A 181 38.14 -67.77 18.49
C GLU A 181 39.33 -68.49 17.85
N ASN A 182 40.20 -67.77 17.15
CA ASN A 182 41.41 -68.36 16.57
C ASN A 182 42.39 -68.86 17.65
N LYS A 183 42.47 -68.22 18.83
CA LYS A 183 43.21 -68.72 19.99
C LYS A 183 42.60 -70.01 20.57
N SER A 184 41.27 -70.15 20.56
CA SER A 184 40.59 -71.38 21.00
C SER A 184 40.73 -72.54 20.01
N LYS A 185 40.92 -72.26 18.72
CA LYS A 185 41.18 -73.26 17.66
C LYS A 185 42.66 -73.66 17.54
N THR A 186 43.57 -73.03 18.28
CA THR A 186 45.00 -73.39 18.33
C THR A 186 45.36 -74.29 19.52
N GLN A 187 44.62 -75.38 19.72
CA GLN A 187 45.12 -76.55 20.47
C GLN A 187 45.39 -77.79 19.62
N HIS A 188 45.08 -77.80 18.32
CA HIS A 188 45.48 -78.90 17.43
C HIS A 188 45.84 -78.38 16.03
N SER A 189 47.13 -78.09 15.81
CA SER A 189 47.82 -78.26 14.52
C SER A 189 49.25 -77.74 14.63
N LYS A 190 50.23 -78.67 14.68
CA LYS A 190 51.61 -78.39 14.31
C LYS A 190 51.64 -78.26 12.78
N ARG A 191 51.89 -77.08 12.21
CA ARG A 191 52.54 -77.01 10.88
C ARG A 191 53.25 -75.67 10.58
N LYS A 192 54.43 -75.90 10.01
CA LYS A 192 55.52 -75.07 9.47
C LYS A 192 55.24 -73.62 9.02
N LYS A 193 56.24 -72.77 9.32
CA LYS A 193 56.50 -71.42 8.81
C LYS A 193 56.55 -71.38 7.27
N PRO A 194 56.02 -70.33 6.63
CA PRO A 194 56.57 -69.77 5.40
C PRO A 194 57.41 -68.53 5.69
N GLY A 195 58.39 -68.30 4.82
CA GLY A 195 59.47 -67.34 4.96
C GLY A 195 59.05 -65.88 4.83
N SER A 196 59.84 -65.06 5.50
CA SER A 196 60.02 -63.62 5.30
C SER A 196 60.40 -63.33 3.86
N ILE A 197 59.60 -62.50 3.18
CA ILE A 197 59.95 -61.92 1.89
C ILE A 197 59.86 -60.39 2.04
N PHE A 198 61.02 -59.75 1.94
CA PHE A 198 61.26 -58.31 1.89
C PHE A 198 60.96 -57.45 3.13
N GLU A 199 61.71 -56.39 3.40
CA GLU A 199 63.14 -56.06 3.38
C GLU A 199 63.20 -54.76 4.19
N SER A 200 64.25 -54.61 4.97
CA SER A 200 64.53 -53.40 5.75
C SER A 200 64.95 -52.24 4.85
N GLU A 201 64.46 -51.04 5.13
CA GLU A 201 65.30 -49.84 4.98
C GLU A 201 65.28 -48.97 6.25
N PRO A 202 66.41 -48.30 6.57
CA PRO A 202 66.65 -47.73 7.87
C PRO A 202 66.22 -46.25 7.97
N LYS A 203 66.06 -45.81 9.22
CA LYS A 203 65.82 -44.43 9.64
C LYS A 203 66.67 -43.41 8.87
N GLY A 204 66.02 -42.49 8.16
CA GLY A 204 66.64 -41.38 7.46
C GLY A 204 66.18 -40.02 7.97
N LYS A 205 67.03 -39.41 8.80
CA LYS A 205 67.33 -37.97 8.94
C LYS A 205 66.18 -37.00 9.30
N SER A 206 66.32 -36.49 10.53
CA SER A 206 66.05 -35.14 11.02
C SER A 206 65.85 -34.07 9.93
N GLY A 207 64.86 -33.22 10.17
CA GLY A 207 64.42 -32.16 9.26
C GLY A 207 65.54 -31.32 8.66
N ILE A 208 65.54 -31.22 7.34
CA ILE A 208 66.29 -30.21 6.61
C ILE A 208 65.56 -28.88 6.82
N VAL A 209 66.17 -27.99 7.62
CA VAL A 209 65.82 -26.57 7.61
C VAL A 209 66.15 -26.06 6.21
N ARG A 210 65.14 -25.61 5.47
CA ARG A 210 65.37 -24.99 4.16
C ARG A 210 65.92 -23.58 4.37
N GLU A 211 66.98 -23.23 3.67
CA GLU A 211 67.48 -21.86 3.61
C GLU A 211 66.46 -20.97 2.88
N SER A 212 66.24 -19.75 3.39
CA SER A 212 65.28 -18.81 2.81
C SER A 212 65.85 -18.17 1.54
N GLY A 213 65.26 -18.49 0.38
CA GLY A 213 65.50 -17.76 -0.87
C GLY A 213 64.49 -16.62 -1.04
N ASN A 214 64.96 -15.45 -1.52
CA ASN A 214 64.09 -14.35 -1.89
C ASN A 214 63.56 -14.56 -3.32
N ILE A 215 62.23 -14.67 -3.47
CA ILE A 215 61.58 -14.88 -4.76
C ILE A 215 61.18 -13.52 -5.33
N THR A 216 61.78 -13.12 -6.45
CA THR A 216 61.35 -11.92 -7.17
C THR A 216 60.10 -12.24 -7.99
N VAL A 217 58.93 -11.97 -7.43
CA VAL A 217 57.64 -12.16 -8.11
C VAL A 217 57.45 -11.06 -9.16
N LYS A 218 57.42 -11.43 -10.44
CA LYS A 218 56.91 -10.54 -11.50
C LYS A 218 55.41 -10.78 -11.65
N HIS A 219 54.60 -9.80 -11.21
CA HIS A 219 53.16 -9.86 -11.40
C HIS A 219 52.80 -9.74 -12.88
N THR A 220 52.06 -10.72 -13.40
CA THR A 220 51.37 -10.59 -14.67
C THR A 220 50.29 -9.51 -14.54
N PRO A 221 50.19 -8.54 -15.46
CA PRO A 221 49.14 -7.53 -15.39
C PRO A 221 47.77 -8.21 -15.46
N ARG A 222 46.87 -7.81 -14.57
CA ARG A 222 45.51 -8.36 -14.51
C ARG A 222 44.77 -7.99 -15.80
N VAL A 223 44.42 -9.00 -16.60
CA VAL A 223 43.65 -8.86 -17.85
C VAL A 223 42.13 -8.92 -17.59
N PHE A 224 41.70 -9.16 -16.35
CA PHE A 224 40.28 -9.17 -16.01
C PHE A 224 39.90 -7.89 -15.26
N PRO A 225 39.02 -7.04 -15.82
CA PRO A 225 38.45 -5.93 -15.09
C PRO A 225 37.62 -6.51 -13.94
N THR A 226 37.89 -6.07 -12.71
CA THR A 226 36.96 -6.26 -11.59
C THR A 226 35.60 -5.71 -12.02
N PRO A 227 34.49 -6.44 -11.83
CA PRO A 227 33.16 -5.89 -12.10
C PRO A 227 33.03 -4.59 -11.29
N THR A 228 33.04 -3.46 -11.98
CA THR A 228 32.52 -2.20 -11.47
C THR A 228 31.13 -2.54 -10.97
N ARG A 229 30.83 -2.31 -9.68
CA ARG A 229 29.52 -2.53 -9.04
C ARG A 229 28.42 -2.21 -10.04
N GLU A 230 27.92 -3.24 -10.73
CA GLU A 230 27.02 -3.05 -11.86
C GLU A 230 25.76 -2.42 -11.28
N SER A 231 25.48 -1.18 -11.67
CA SER A 231 24.23 -0.54 -11.31
C SER A 231 23.12 -1.40 -11.90
N GLN A 232 22.31 -2.03 -11.05
CA GLN A 232 21.16 -2.82 -11.48
C GLN A 232 20.07 -1.95 -12.15
N ALA A 233 20.27 -0.63 -12.25
CA ALA A 233 19.32 0.29 -12.87
C ALA A 233 18.92 -0.13 -14.31
N GLU A 234 19.87 -0.53 -15.16
CA GLU A 234 19.53 -1.01 -16.51
C GLU A 234 18.73 -2.31 -16.48
N GLN A 235 19.03 -3.21 -15.54
CA GLN A 235 18.30 -4.46 -15.36
C GLN A 235 16.88 -4.21 -14.82
N GLU A 236 16.74 -3.24 -13.91
CA GLU A 236 15.45 -2.79 -13.36
C GLU A 236 14.60 -2.09 -14.43
N GLU A 237 15.19 -1.19 -15.22
CA GLU A 237 14.50 -0.52 -16.33
C GLU A 237 14.08 -1.50 -17.41
N THR A 238 14.95 -2.45 -17.78
CA THR A 238 14.59 -3.49 -18.75
C THR A 238 13.53 -4.44 -18.22
N TRP A 239 13.53 -4.75 -16.91
CA TRP A 239 12.48 -5.52 -16.27
C TRP A 239 11.14 -4.76 -16.26
N LEU A 240 11.14 -3.48 -15.88
CA LEU A 240 9.97 -2.61 -15.91
C LEU A 240 9.41 -2.46 -17.33
N LYS A 241 10.29 -2.28 -18.32
CA LYS A 241 9.92 -2.17 -19.74
C LYS A 241 9.33 -3.47 -20.27
N LYS A 242 9.95 -4.63 -19.98
CA LYS A 242 9.38 -5.95 -20.32
C LYS A 242 8.02 -6.17 -19.66
N GLN A 243 7.85 -5.72 -18.42
CA GLN A 243 6.56 -5.84 -17.72
C GLN A 243 5.49 -4.91 -18.33
N ALA A 244 5.88 -3.69 -18.75
CA ALA A 244 5.00 -2.77 -19.46
C ALA A 244 4.64 -3.29 -20.86
N GLU A 245 5.60 -3.83 -21.61
CA GLU A 245 5.39 -4.47 -22.91
C GLU A 245 4.48 -5.69 -22.77
N ALA A 246 4.65 -6.53 -21.74
CA ALA A 246 3.74 -7.65 -21.46
C ALA A 246 2.31 -7.17 -21.14
N ARG A 247 2.15 -6.10 -20.34
CA ARG A 247 0.83 -5.49 -20.08
C ARG A 247 0.20 -4.94 -21.37
N ASN A 248 0.99 -4.25 -22.20
CA ASN A 248 0.53 -3.69 -23.47
C ASN A 248 0.19 -4.78 -24.50
N ALA A 249 0.94 -5.88 -24.54
CA ALA A 249 0.68 -7.01 -25.43
C ALA A 249 -0.61 -7.75 -25.03
N ILE A 250 -0.84 -7.93 -23.73
CA ILE A 250 -2.12 -8.46 -23.21
C ILE A 250 -3.27 -7.50 -23.59
N GLN A 251 -3.07 -6.20 -23.46
CA GLN A 251 -4.07 -5.19 -23.82
C GLN A 251 -4.40 -5.18 -25.32
N LEU A 252 -3.38 -5.23 -26.19
CA LEU A 252 -3.56 -5.23 -27.64
C LEU A 252 -4.15 -6.55 -28.18
N SER A 253 -3.86 -7.68 -27.53
CA SER A 253 -4.47 -8.98 -27.84
C SER A 253 -5.95 -9.02 -27.46
N LEU A 254 -6.34 -8.40 -26.34
CA LEU A 254 -7.76 -8.28 -25.98
C LEU A 254 -8.56 -7.49 -27.04
N ASP A 255 -8.03 -6.39 -27.57
CA ASP A 255 -8.81 -5.55 -28.49
C ASP A 255 -9.05 -6.18 -29.87
N ASN A 256 -8.16 -7.07 -30.34
CA ASN A 256 -8.23 -7.67 -31.67
C ASN A 256 -8.90 -9.06 -31.72
N ASP A 257 -8.92 -9.83 -30.62
CA ASP A 257 -9.42 -11.22 -30.61
C ASP A 257 -10.81 -11.42 -30.00
N LEU A 258 -11.39 -10.39 -29.35
CA LEU A 258 -12.70 -10.52 -28.69
C LEU A 258 -13.86 -10.48 -29.70
N SER A 259 -14.67 -11.54 -29.72
CA SER A 259 -15.94 -11.57 -30.48
C SER A 259 -16.89 -10.46 -30.00
N GLU A 260 -17.82 -9.98 -30.83
CA GLU A 260 -18.76 -8.89 -30.46
C GLU A 260 -19.49 -9.13 -29.13
N LYS A 261 -19.76 -10.39 -28.78
CA LYS A 261 -20.35 -10.78 -27.50
C LYS A 261 -19.40 -10.58 -26.32
N GLU A 262 -18.11 -10.79 -26.52
CA GLU A 262 -17.08 -10.67 -25.48
C GLU A 262 -16.76 -9.21 -25.16
N LYS A 263 -17.09 -8.28 -26.08
CA LYS A 263 -17.02 -6.83 -25.83
C LYS A 263 -18.08 -6.32 -24.86
N ASN A 264 -19.08 -7.12 -24.50
CA ASN A 264 -20.09 -6.74 -23.51
C ASN A 264 -19.64 -7.11 -22.08
N PRO A 265 -19.47 -6.13 -21.16
CA PRO A 265 -19.06 -6.40 -19.78
C PRO A 265 -20.02 -7.32 -19.02
N GLN A 266 -21.31 -7.28 -19.31
CA GLN A 266 -22.31 -8.14 -18.65
C GLN A 266 -22.16 -9.60 -19.06
N TRP A 267 -21.86 -9.86 -20.33
CA TRP A 267 -21.62 -11.23 -20.79
C TRP A 267 -20.38 -11.83 -20.13
N LEU A 268 -19.29 -11.05 -19.98
CA LEU A 268 -18.10 -11.51 -19.27
C LEU A 268 -18.34 -11.69 -17.76
N LEU A 269 -19.17 -10.84 -17.15
CA LEU A 269 -19.64 -11.03 -15.77
C LEU A 269 -20.35 -12.38 -15.63
N ASP A 270 -21.31 -12.69 -16.52
CA ASP A 270 -22.06 -13.94 -16.50
C ASP A 270 -21.17 -15.16 -16.76
N LYS A 271 -20.22 -15.05 -17.70
CA LYS A 271 -19.20 -16.07 -17.96
C LYS A 271 -18.35 -16.33 -16.72
N GLY A 272 -17.90 -15.26 -16.04
CA GLY A 272 -17.17 -15.35 -14.78
C GLY A 272 -18.00 -16.01 -13.66
N ASN A 273 -19.29 -15.69 -13.56
CA ASN A 273 -20.21 -16.31 -12.61
C ASN A 273 -20.41 -17.81 -12.90
N SER A 274 -20.47 -18.20 -14.18
CA SER A 274 -20.53 -19.60 -14.61
C SER A 274 -19.27 -20.37 -14.19
N TYR A 275 -18.08 -19.82 -14.42
CA TYR A 275 -16.83 -20.43 -13.98
C TYR A 275 -16.74 -20.53 -12.45
N PHE A 276 -17.16 -19.48 -11.74
CA PHE A 276 -17.20 -19.48 -10.28
C PHE A 276 -18.12 -20.58 -9.72
N SER A 277 -19.30 -20.76 -10.34
CA SER A 277 -20.25 -21.81 -9.96
C SER A 277 -19.73 -23.22 -10.29
N SER A 278 -18.90 -23.33 -11.33
CA SER A 278 -18.23 -24.58 -11.72
C SER A 278 -17.00 -24.89 -10.85
N GLY A 279 -16.60 -24.00 -9.94
CA GLY A 279 -15.43 -24.16 -9.08
C GLY A 279 -14.08 -23.81 -9.73
N ASP A 280 -14.08 -23.38 -11.00
CA ASP A 280 -12.87 -22.90 -11.68
C ASP A 280 -12.65 -21.41 -11.39
N PHE A 281 -12.02 -21.15 -10.23
CA PHE A 281 -11.77 -19.80 -9.76
C PHE A 281 -10.71 -19.06 -10.58
N GLN A 282 -9.76 -19.76 -11.20
CA GLN A 282 -8.69 -19.12 -11.98
C GLN A 282 -9.22 -18.59 -13.31
N SER A 283 -10.03 -19.38 -14.01
CA SER A 283 -10.72 -18.92 -15.23
C SER A 283 -11.72 -17.81 -14.93
N ALA A 284 -12.42 -17.89 -13.79
CA ALA A 284 -13.31 -16.81 -13.34
C ALA A 284 -12.55 -15.49 -13.13
N ILE A 285 -11.37 -15.52 -12.50
CA ILE A 285 -10.52 -14.33 -12.31
C ILE A 285 -10.14 -13.71 -13.66
N ASN A 286 -9.76 -14.53 -14.65
CA ASN A 286 -9.42 -14.04 -15.98
C ASN A 286 -10.62 -13.36 -16.65
N ALA A 287 -11.79 -13.98 -16.60
CA ALA A 287 -13.03 -13.42 -17.15
C ALA A 287 -13.41 -12.09 -16.48
N TYR A 288 -13.36 -12.01 -15.14
CA TYR A 288 -13.61 -10.76 -14.42
C TYR A 288 -12.56 -9.70 -14.69
N THR A 289 -11.30 -10.09 -14.87
CA THR A 289 -10.23 -9.13 -15.20
C THR A 289 -10.46 -8.51 -16.58
N CYS A 290 -10.84 -9.31 -17.58
CA CYS A 290 -11.26 -8.81 -18.88
C CYS A 290 -12.47 -7.87 -18.76
N ALA A 291 -13.47 -8.24 -17.96
CA ALA A 291 -14.64 -7.40 -17.73
C ALA A 291 -14.30 -6.06 -17.05
N ILE A 292 -13.32 -6.06 -16.13
CA ILE A 292 -12.84 -4.84 -15.44
C ILE A 292 -12.12 -3.93 -16.43
N HIS A 293 -11.38 -4.47 -17.39
CA HIS A 293 -10.75 -3.66 -18.44
C HIS A 293 -11.78 -2.92 -19.29
N LEU A 294 -12.92 -3.57 -19.61
CA LEU A 294 -14.00 -2.94 -20.38
C LEU A 294 -14.86 -1.98 -19.53
N ALA A 295 -15.13 -2.32 -18.27
CA ALA A 295 -15.98 -1.54 -17.36
C ALA A 295 -15.37 -1.38 -15.96
N PRO A 296 -14.37 -0.49 -15.81
CA PRO A 296 -13.64 -0.32 -14.54
C PRO A 296 -14.47 0.34 -13.43
N LYS A 297 -15.64 0.88 -13.75
CA LYS A 297 -16.51 1.56 -12.77
C LYS A 297 -17.57 0.64 -12.15
N LEU A 298 -17.58 -0.66 -12.49
CA LEU A 298 -18.60 -1.59 -12.00
C LEU A 298 -18.11 -2.32 -10.71
N PRO A 299 -18.60 -1.98 -9.51
CA PRO A 299 -18.11 -2.54 -8.24
C PRO A 299 -18.37 -4.05 -8.10
N THR A 300 -19.41 -4.58 -8.77
CA THR A 300 -19.76 -6.01 -8.76
C THR A 300 -18.61 -6.88 -9.27
N LEU A 301 -17.86 -6.41 -10.27
CA LEU A 301 -16.74 -7.15 -10.85
C LEU A 301 -15.60 -7.35 -9.85
N TYR A 302 -15.20 -6.26 -9.17
CA TYR A 302 -14.17 -6.30 -8.13
C TYR A 302 -14.62 -7.18 -6.96
N SER A 303 -15.87 -7.04 -6.52
CA SER A 303 -16.40 -7.86 -5.43
C SER A 303 -16.37 -9.36 -5.78
N ASN A 304 -16.78 -9.74 -7.00
CA ASN A 304 -16.81 -11.13 -7.44
C ASN A 304 -15.42 -11.71 -7.72
N ARG A 305 -14.49 -10.91 -8.26
CA ARG A 305 -13.08 -11.30 -8.38
C ARG A 305 -12.43 -11.50 -7.01
N GLY A 306 -12.73 -10.62 -6.06
CA GLY A 306 -12.32 -10.77 -4.65
C GLY A 306 -12.82 -12.08 -4.03
N ALA A 307 -14.06 -12.49 -4.32
CA ALA A 307 -14.57 -13.79 -3.86
C ALA A 307 -13.78 -14.98 -4.43
N CYS A 308 -13.36 -14.91 -5.70
CA CYS A 308 -12.49 -15.92 -6.30
C CYS A 308 -11.11 -15.96 -5.61
N HIS A 309 -10.53 -14.79 -5.35
CA HIS A 309 -9.26 -14.68 -4.65
C HIS A 309 -9.32 -15.25 -3.24
N LEU A 310 -10.41 -15.03 -2.51
CA LEU A 310 -10.65 -15.63 -1.19
C LEU A 310 -10.67 -17.17 -1.28
N LYS A 311 -11.36 -17.75 -2.28
CA LYS A 311 -11.40 -19.20 -2.49
C LYS A 311 -10.05 -19.81 -2.84
N LEU A 312 -9.18 -19.05 -3.53
CA LEU A 312 -7.81 -19.44 -3.86
C LEU A 312 -6.78 -19.07 -2.78
N ASN A 313 -7.21 -18.58 -1.62
CA ASN A 313 -6.34 -18.11 -0.54
C ASN A 313 -5.38 -16.96 -0.93
N ASN A 314 -5.73 -16.19 -1.96
CA ASN A 314 -5.01 -14.99 -2.39
C ASN A 314 -5.49 -13.77 -1.59
N LEU A 315 -5.21 -13.77 -0.29
CA LEU A 315 -5.84 -12.88 0.70
C LEU A 315 -5.55 -11.39 0.43
N PHE A 316 -4.31 -11.01 0.12
CA PHE A 316 -3.94 -9.62 -0.18
C PHE A 316 -4.70 -9.05 -1.39
N LYS A 317 -4.79 -9.83 -2.48
CA LYS A 317 -5.54 -9.41 -3.69
C LYS A 317 -7.04 -9.29 -3.41
N CYS A 318 -7.58 -10.18 -2.56
CA CYS A 318 -8.96 -10.08 -2.10
C CYS A 318 -9.22 -8.77 -1.35
N ILE A 319 -8.31 -8.36 -0.45
CA ILE A 319 -8.43 -7.11 0.31
C ILE A 319 -8.39 -5.90 -0.63
N GLU A 320 -7.47 -5.90 -1.59
CA GLU A 320 -7.35 -4.83 -2.58
C GLU A 320 -8.64 -4.69 -3.42
N ASP A 321 -9.15 -5.80 -3.95
CA ASP A 321 -10.36 -5.81 -4.76
C ASP A 321 -11.61 -5.42 -3.97
N CYS A 322 -11.76 -5.92 -2.74
CA CYS A 322 -12.89 -5.54 -1.90
C CYS A 322 -12.83 -4.07 -1.48
N SER A 323 -11.63 -3.51 -1.25
CA SER A 323 -11.47 -2.09 -0.95
C SER A 323 -11.83 -1.21 -2.14
N LYS A 324 -11.33 -1.53 -3.34
CA LYS A 324 -11.74 -0.84 -4.59
C LYS A 324 -13.25 -0.93 -4.82
N ALA A 325 -13.87 -2.08 -4.55
CA ALA A 325 -15.31 -2.23 -4.67
C ALA A 325 -16.07 -1.29 -3.71
N LEU A 326 -15.58 -1.12 -2.48
CA LEU A 326 -16.17 -0.22 -1.48
C LEU A 326 -15.98 1.26 -1.88
N ASP A 327 -14.81 1.63 -2.39
CA ASP A 327 -14.53 2.98 -2.88
C ASP A 327 -15.46 3.37 -4.04
N LEU A 328 -15.70 2.43 -4.97
CA LEU A 328 -16.64 2.61 -6.08
C LEU A 328 -18.11 2.66 -5.64
N MET A 329 -18.43 2.19 -4.43
CA MET A 329 -19.77 2.24 -3.85
C MET A 329 -19.98 3.46 -2.93
N TYR A 330 -19.12 4.48 -3.05
CA TYR A 330 -19.29 5.77 -2.38
C TYR A 330 -20.03 6.78 -3.28
N PRO A 331 -21.01 7.55 -2.77
CA PRO A 331 -21.53 7.58 -1.40
C PRO A 331 -22.38 6.34 -1.04
N PRO A 332 -22.53 6.00 0.26
CA PRO A 332 -23.34 4.88 0.70
C PRO A 332 -24.83 5.16 0.46
N VAL A 333 -25.49 4.32 -0.36
CA VAL A 333 -26.92 4.40 -0.67
C VAL A 333 -27.61 3.08 -0.26
N GLN A 334 -28.93 3.08 -0.10
CA GLN A 334 -29.65 1.83 0.20
C GLN A 334 -29.59 0.81 -0.95
N GLN A 335 -29.59 1.27 -2.21
CA GLN A 335 -29.49 0.39 -3.38
C GLN A 335 -28.18 -0.42 -3.42
N ASN A 336 -27.07 0.16 -2.97
CA ASN A 336 -25.78 -0.53 -2.92
C ASN A 336 -25.47 -1.16 -1.55
N ALA A 337 -26.38 -1.07 -0.58
CA ALA A 337 -26.20 -1.58 0.78
C ALA A 337 -25.84 -3.08 0.82
N SER A 338 -26.61 -3.92 0.14
CA SER A 338 -26.35 -5.37 0.10
C SER A 338 -24.99 -5.71 -0.53
N SER A 339 -24.58 -4.98 -1.56
CA SER A 339 -23.28 -5.17 -2.22
C SER A 339 -22.12 -4.68 -1.34
N ARG A 340 -22.30 -3.57 -0.62
CA ARG A 340 -21.33 -3.07 0.37
C ARG A 340 -21.16 -4.06 1.52
N ALA A 341 -22.24 -4.57 2.09
CA ALA A 341 -22.19 -5.57 3.15
C ALA A 341 -21.42 -6.83 2.70
N ARG A 342 -21.69 -7.33 1.48
CA ARG A 342 -20.95 -8.47 0.91
C ARG A 342 -19.46 -8.18 0.73
N ALA A 343 -19.08 -7.00 0.26
CA ALA A 343 -17.67 -6.61 0.10
C ALA A 343 -16.96 -6.48 1.46
N LEU A 344 -17.62 -5.88 2.46
CA LEU A 344 -17.11 -5.79 3.83
C LEU A 344 -16.89 -7.17 4.45
N VAL A 345 -17.87 -8.08 4.36
CA VAL A 345 -17.72 -9.44 4.88
C VAL A 345 -16.55 -10.16 4.21
N ARG A 346 -16.42 -10.08 2.87
CA ARG A 346 -15.31 -10.69 2.12
C ARG A 346 -13.95 -10.13 2.54
N ARG A 347 -13.85 -8.81 2.71
CA ARG A 347 -12.61 -8.16 3.19
C ARG A 347 -12.29 -8.57 4.63
N GLY A 348 -13.30 -8.54 5.50
CA GLY A 348 -13.18 -8.96 6.90
C GLY A 348 -12.77 -10.42 7.05
N THR A 349 -13.31 -11.33 6.23
CA THR A 349 -12.86 -12.73 6.18
C THR A 349 -11.39 -12.85 5.77
N ALA A 350 -10.95 -12.08 4.77
CA ALA A 350 -9.57 -12.11 4.31
C ALA A 350 -8.60 -11.60 5.39
N PHE A 351 -8.97 -10.52 6.10
CA PHE A 351 -8.22 -10.04 7.26
C PHE A 351 -8.14 -11.09 8.38
N CYS A 352 -9.24 -11.76 8.70
CA CYS A 352 -9.24 -12.81 9.71
C CYS A 352 -8.37 -14.01 9.32
N MET A 353 -8.30 -14.35 8.03
CA MET A 353 -7.40 -15.40 7.53
C MET A 353 -5.92 -14.99 7.56
N LEU A 354 -5.62 -13.69 7.51
CA LEU A 354 -4.30 -13.12 7.76
C LEU A 354 -3.99 -12.88 9.25
N GLU A 355 -4.84 -13.37 10.16
CA GLU A 355 -4.74 -13.15 11.61
C GLU A 355 -4.86 -11.68 12.06
N MET A 356 -5.29 -10.81 11.14
CA MET A 356 -5.66 -9.42 11.39
C MET A 356 -7.12 -9.35 11.88
N TYR A 357 -7.38 -9.96 13.04
CA TYR A 357 -8.74 -10.11 13.59
C TYR A 357 -9.44 -8.78 13.89
N ILE A 358 -8.65 -7.74 14.02
CA ILE A 358 -9.01 -6.41 14.47
C ILE A 358 -9.69 -5.65 13.34
N GLU A 359 -8.99 -5.56 12.22
CA GLU A 359 -9.45 -4.95 10.98
C GLU A 359 -10.62 -5.78 10.44
N GLY A 360 -10.50 -7.10 10.58
CA GLY A 360 -11.61 -8.02 10.35
C GLY A 360 -12.86 -7.65 11.15
N LEU A 361 -12.75 -7.50 12.47
CA LEU A 361 -13.89 -7.17 13.32
C LEU A 361 -14.53 -5.83 12.93
N LYS A 362 -13.73 -4.81 12.60
CA LYS A 362 -14.25 -3.50 12.12
C LYS A 362 -15.12 -3.67 10.86
N ASP A 363 -14.67 -4.48 9.90
CA ASP A 363 -15.44 -4.74 8.68
C ASP A 363 -16.73 -5.52 8.95
N TYR A 364 -16.69 -6.50 9.87
CA TYR A 364 -17.88 -7.24 10.30
C TYR A 364 -18.88 -6.35 11.04
N GLU A 365 -18.43 -5.44 11.90
CA GLU A 365 -19.28 -4.48 12.59
C GLU A 365 -19.91 -3.49 11.60
N ALA A 366 -19.13 -2.98 10.65
CA ALA A 366 -19.66 -2.15 9.57
C ALA A 366 -20.69 -2.90 8.72
N ALA A 367 -20.51 -4.20 8.48
CA ALA A 367 -21.50 -5.03 7.78
C ALA A 367 -22.78 -5.23 8.60
N LEU A 368 -22.68 -5.40 9.92
CA LEU A 368 -23.83 -5.50 10.84
C LEU A 368 -24.63 -4.20 10.94
N LEU A 369 -23.98 -3.03 10.79
CA LEU A 369 -24.71 -1.76 10.70
C LEU A 369 -25.58 -1.67 9.45
N ILE A 370 -25.19 -2.35 8.36
CA ILE A 370 -25.94 -2.38 7.10
C ILE A 370 -27.04 -3.44 7.13
N ASP A 371 -26.73 -4.66 7.60
CA ASP A 371 -27.66 -5.77 7.70
C ASP A 371 -27.67 -6.36 9.13
N PRO A 372 -28.41 -5.72 10.06
CA PRO A 372 -28.42 -6.13 11.46
C PRO A 372 -29.06 -7.50 11.70
N LYS A 373 -29.91 -7.98 10.78
CA LYS A 373 -30.69 -9.20 10.96
C LYS A 373 -29.94 -10.46 10.53
N ASN A 374 -28.75 -10.32 9.96
CA ASN A 374 -27.99 -11.44 9.43
C ASN A 374 -27.30 -12.25 10.55
N GLU A 375 -27.90 -13.37 10.92
CA GLU A 375 -27.38 -14.27 11.96
C GLU A 375 -25.97 -14.79 11.65
N ALA A 376 -25.64 -15.03 10.37
CA ALA A 376 -24.33 -15.53 9.97
C ALA A 376 -23.23 -14.51 10.32
N ILE A 377 -23.41 -13.24 9.93
CA ILE A 377 -22.46 -12.15 10.22
C ILE A 377 -22.33 -11.94 11.73
N GLN A 378 -23.43 -12.02 12.48
CA GLN A 378 -23.40 -11.93 13.94
C GLN A 378 -22.57 -13.06 14.57
N SER A 379 -22.79 -14.31 14.12
CA SER A 379 -22.07 -15.48 14.62
C SER A 379 -20.58 -15.41 14.33
N ASP A 380 -20.19 -14.93 13.15
CA ASP A 380 -18.80 -14.76 12.75
C ASP A 380 -18.13 -13.63 13.53
N ALA A 381 -18.81 -12.49 13.72
CA ALA A 381 -18.32 -11.40 14.57
C ALA A 381 -18.10 -11.85 16.02
N GLN A 382 -19.02 -12.65 16.59
CA GLN A 382 -18.86 -13.25 17.91
C GLN A 382 -17.67 -14.22 17.97
N ARG A 383 -17.47 -15.03 16.91
CA ARG A 383 -16.31 -15.93 16.81
C ARG A 383 -15.00 -15.15 16.81
N ILE A 384 -14.94 -14.04 16.09
CA ILE A 384 -13.76 -13.16 16.03
C ILE A 384 -13.49 -12.51 17.40
N ARG A 385 -14.53 -12.01 18.08
CA ARG A 385 -14.41 -11.45 19.44
C ARG A 385 -13.86 -12.44 20.46
N LYS A 386 -14.24 -13.73 20.36
CA LYS A 386 -13.69 -14.79 21.22
C LYS A 386 -12.20 -15.06 20.98
N LYS A 387 -11.70 -14.82 19.76
CA LYS A 387 -10.29 -14.98 19.42
C LYS A 387 -9.42 -13.82 19.90
N LEU A 388 -10.00 -12.63 20.10
CA LEU A 388 -9.28 -11.48 20.64
C LEU A 388 -9.00 -11.65 22.13
N SER A 389 -7.82 -11.24 22.57
CA SER A 389 -7.53 -11.17 24.00
C SER A 389 -8.35 -10.05 24.69
N PRO A 390 -8.56 -10.12 26.01
CA PRO A 390 -9.18 -9.02 26.76
C PRO A 390 -8.43 -7.69 26.62
N SER A 391 -7.09 -7.73 26.52
CA SER A 391 -6.23 -6.56 26.32
C SER A 391 -6.38 -5.93 24.93
N GLN A 392 -6.49 -6.75 23.88
CA GLN A 392 -6.80 -6.27 22.53
C GLN A 392 -8.20 -5.67 22.49
N THR A 393 -9.18 -6.33 23.13
CA THR A 393 -10.56 -5.85 23.19
C THR A 393 -10.67 -4.46 23.86
N SER A 394 -9.91 -4.20 24.92
CA SER A 394 -9.85 -2.87 25.54
C SER A 394 -9.23 -1.81 24.64
N TYR A 395 -8.19 -2.16 23.86
CA TYR A 395 -7.57 -1.26 22.88
C TYR A 395 -8.55 -0.89 21.76
N TYR A 396 -9.32 -1.85 21.24
CA TYR A 396 -10.38 -1.57 20.25
C TYR A 396 -11.50 -0.71 20.79
N ARG A 397 -11.95 -0.99 22.02
CA ARG A 397 -13.01 -0.20 22.65
C ARG A 397 -12.57 1.25 22.91
N GLN A 398 -11.30 1.47 23.27
CA GLN A 398 -10.71 2.80 23.43
C GLN A 398 -10.51 3.52 22.10
N GLN A 399 -10.05 2.84 21.05
CA GLN A 399 -9.98 3.44 19.71
C GLN A 399 -11.36 3.81 19.19
N GLY A 400 -12.40 3.01 19.43
CA GLY A 400 -13.79 3.34 19.08
C GLY A 400 -14.33 4.57 19.83
N GLN A 401 -13.85 4.84 21.04
CA GLN A 401 -14.18 6.06 21.80
C GLN A 401 -13.36 7.28 21.38
N GLN A 402 -12.11 7.11 20.96
CA GLN A 402 -11.28 8.20 20.40
C GLN A 402 -11.65 8.54 18.96
N SER A 403 -12.12 7.55 18.20
CA SER A 403 -12.78 7.72 16.91
C SER A 403 -14.29 7.92 17.07
N GLY A 404 -14.71 8.66 18.11
CA GLY A 404 -16.03 9.26 18.22
C GLY A 404 -16.26 10.29 17.12
N PHE A 405 -16.21 9.84 15.87
CA PHE A 405 -17.08 10.33 14.82
C PHE A 405 -18.44 9.70 15.08
N ASP A 406 -19.38 10.56 15.47
CA ASP A 406 -20.80 10.28 15.54
C ASP A 406 -21.27 9.45 14.33
N LEU A 407 -21.49 8.16 14.56
CA LEU A 407 -22.46 7.37 13.77
C LEU A 407 -23.82 7.30 14.48
N GLY A 408 -24.06 8.27 15.36
CA GLY A 408 -25.24 8.39 16.22
C GLY A 408 -25.83 9.81 16.23
N THR A 409 -25.73 10.54 15.12
CA THR A 409 -26.49 11.79 14.91
C THR A 409 -27.17 11.76 13.55
N ILE A 410 -28.03 10.77 13.33
CA ILE A 410 -29.25 10.99 12.51
C ILE A 410 -30.25 11.67 13.44
N GLY A 411 -29.89 12.88 13.86
CA GLY A 411 -30.81 13.85 14.39
C GLY A 411 -31.37 14.59 13.20
N ILE A 412 -32.67 14.44 12.98
CA ILE A 412 -33.46 15.44 12.27
C ILE A 412 -33.19 16.76 13.00
N VAL A 413 -32.37 17.62 12.41
CA VAL A 413 -32.30 19.03 12.77
C VAL A 413 -32.75 19.75 11.51
N ASP A 414 -33.92 20.35 11.62
CA ASP A 414 -34.47 21.25 10.63
C ASP A 414 -33.43 22.30 10.23
N GLY A 415 -33.39 22.58 8.92
CA GLY A 415 -33.00 23.88 8.41
C GLY A 415 -31.50 24.13 8.21
N LEU A 416 -31.17 24.33 6.92
CA LEU A 416 -30.04 25.11 6.40
C LEU A 416 -28.71 24.38 6.25
N PHE A 417 -28.57 23.79 5.06
CA PHE A 417 -27.33 23.35 4.45
C PHE A 417 -26.44 24.60 4.23
N VAL A 418 -25.36 24.72 5.01
CA VAL A 418 -24.32 25.74 4.78
C VAL A 418 -23.10 25.04 4.20
N ASP A 419 -22.83 25.26 2.92
CA ASP A 419 -21.64 24.72 2.24
C ASP A 419 -20.44 25.59 2.64
N THR A 420 -19.51 25.05 3.43
CA THR A 420 -18.25 25.71 3.83
C THR A 420 -17.16 25.42 2.81
N TYR A 421 -16.73 26.44 2.09
CA TYR A 421 -15.58 26.38 1.19
C TYR A 421 -14.35 26.96 1.91
N ARG A 422 -13.26 26.20 1.91
CA ARG A 422 -11.95 26.72 2.30
C ARG A 422 -11.43 27.53 1.11
N CYS A 423 -11.03 28.78 1.37
CA CYS A 423 -10.45 29.66 0.35
C CYS A 423 -9.14 29.07 -0.18
#